data_AF-A0ABD4TB37-F1
#
_entry.id   AF-A0ABD4TB37-F1
#
_cell.length_a   1.000
_cell.length_b   1.000
_cell.length_c   1.000
_cell.angle_alpha   90.00
_cell.angle_beta   90.00
_cell.angle_gamma   90.00
#
_symmetry.space_group_name_H-M   'P 1'
#
loop_
_entity.id
_entity.type
_entity.pdbx_description
1 polymer ?
#
loop_
_entity_poly.entity_id
_entity_poly.type
_entity_poly.pdbx_seq_one_letter_code
_entity_poly.pdbx_strand_id
1 'polypeptide(L)'
;MFSKDEMTPIDQLHKRFVDQLDTLIPFLGLAHEEIFLTLHENYCGWFSIEQQATLPNSFRKYRTQVSHGAFLLGYSYAEAFITDLIWTIYHCRRDLLPPDKALKFSEVFSLGDYERIIMKMIDNTLGDMNSLEKKIHHLETRLGLKVPQAKMLLEAHSARNALVHNSGRVNRPQTSTSRWQLGNIIELTVDNVHCL
;
A
#
# COMPACT_ATOMS: atom_id res chain seq x y z
N MET A 1 -4.55 6.35 -40.80
CA MET A 1 -4.02 7.47 -40.00
C MET A 1 -4.43 7.18 -38.56
N PHE A 2 -3.65 6.36 -37.86
CA PHE A 2 -3.93 6.01 -36.46
C PHE A 2 -3.33 7.11 -35.58
N SER A 3 -4.16 7.67 -34.70
CA SER A 3 -3.74 8.62 -33.67
C SER A 3 -2.56 8.03 -32.90
N LYS A 4 -1.45 8.77 -32.80
CA LYS A 4 -0.19 8.30 -32.22
C LYS A 4 -0.12 8.41 -30.69
N ASP A 5 -1.21 8.79 -30.02
CA ASP A 5 -1.20 9.17 -28.59
C ASP A 5 -2.25 8.46 -27.72
N GLU A 6 -2.60 7.20 -28.00
CA GLU A 6 -3.37 6.41 -27.04
C GLU A 6 -2.42 5.75 -26.02
N MET A 7 -2.40 6.28 -24.80
CA MET A 7 -1.71 5.67 -23.65
C MET A 7 -2.24 4.25 -23.42
N THR A 8 -1.32 3.28 -23.30
CA THR A 8 -1.69 1.90 -22.99
C THR A 8 -2.30 1.82 -21.58
N PRO A 9 -3.07 0.76 -21.25
CA PRO A 9 -3.57 0.56 -19.89
C PRO A 9 -2.48 0.58 -18.82
N ILE A 10 -1.28 0.11 -19.16
CA ILE A 10 -0.10 0.11 -18.28
C ILE A 10 0.42 1.53 -18.07
N ASP A 11 0.48 2.36 -19.12
CA ASP A 11 0.89 3.77 -19.00
C ASP A 11 -0.07 4.55 -18.10
N GLN A 12 -1.38 4.27 -18.22
CA GLN A 12 -2.41 4.90 -17.39
C GLN A 12 -2.27 4.48 -15.93
N LEU A 13 -1.99 3.21 -15.67
CA LEU A 13 -1.76 2.70 -14.32
C LEU A 13 -0.53 3.34 -13.68
N HIS A 14 0.58 3.42 -14.41
CA HIS A 14 1.81 4.05 -13.93
C HIS A 14 1.60 5.52 -13.62
N LYS A 15 0.96 6.27 -14.53
CA LYS A 15 0.63 7.68 -14.29
C LYS A 15 -0.21 7.86 -13.03
N ARG A 16 -1.27 7.05 -12.86
CA ARG A 16 -2.13 7.12 -11.66
C ARG A 16 -1.33 6.89 -10.38
N PHE A 17 -0.40 5.94 -10.39
CA PHE A 17 0.43 5.66 -9.22
C PHE A 17 1.37 6.83 -8.89
N VAL A 18 2.01 7.42 -9.90
CA VAL A 18 2.85 8.62 -9.72
C VAL A 18 2.03 9.78 -9.17
N ASP A 19 0.86 10.06 -9.77
CA ASP A 19 -0.04 11.12 -9.31
C ASP A 19 -0.47 10.89 -7.84
N GLN A 20 -0.70 9.64 -7.43
CA GLN A 20 -0.99 9.29 -6.03
C GLN A 20 0.21 9.55 -5.12
N LEU A 21 1.43 9.20 -5.53
CA LEU A 21 2.63 9.51 -4.74
C LEU A 21 2.85 11.01 -4.59
N ASP A 22 2.58 11.80 -5.63
CA ASP A 22 2.69 13.27 -5.57
C ASP A 22 1.74 13.87 -4.52
N THR A 23 0.56 13.26 -4.29
CA THR A 23 -0.34 13.69 -3.20
C THR A 23 0.23 13.46 -1.80
N LEU A 24 1.27 12.63 -1.64
CA LEU A 24 1.94 12.43 -0.35
C LEU A 24 2.88 13.59 0.00
N ILE A 25 3.36 14.34 -1.00
CA ILE A 25 4.34 15.43 -0.79
C ILE A 25 3.76 16.52 0.14
N PRO A 26 2.53 17.03 -0.07
CA PRO A 26 1.91 17.94 0.89
C PRO A 26 1.73 17.35 2.29
N PHE A 27 1.41 16.06 2.41
CA PHE A 27 1.27 15.38 3.72
C PHE A 27 2.60 15.31 4.47
N LEU A 28 3.71 15.09 3.77
CA LEU A 28 5.04 15.15 4.36
C LEU A 28 5.42 16.60 4.72
N GLY A 29 4.94 17.58 3.95
CA GLY A 29 5.03 19.00 4.29
C GLY A 29 4.31 19.39 5.59
N LEU A 30 3.45 18.53 6.14
CA LEU A 30 2.86 18.74 7.47
C LEU A 30 3.86 18.48 8.60
N ALA A 31 5.01 17.86 8.34
CA ALA A 31 6.00 17.50 9.36
C ALA A 31 6.82 18.70 9.91
N HIS A 32 6.36 19.94 9.69
CA HIS A 32 7.03 21.18 10.08
C HIS A 32 6.67 21.63 11.50
N GLU A 33 7.64 22.24 12.18
CA GLU A 33 7.47 22.70 13.57
C GLU A 33 6.43 23.80 13.70
N GLU A 34 6.35 24.71 12.74
CA GLU A 34 5.36 25.80 12.68
C GLU A 34 3.91 25.27 12.69
N ILE A 35 3.67 24.17 11.97
CA ILE A 35 2.36 23.50 11.94
C ILE A 35 2.10 22.85 13.29
N PHE A 36 3.08 22.17 13.89
CA PHE A 36 2.94 21.62 15.23
C PHE A 36 2.59 22.68 16.26
N LEU A 37 3.28 23.82 16.27
CA LEU A 37 3.00 24.93 17.20
C LEU A 37 1.57 25.44 17.03
N THR A 38 1.16 25.69 15.79
CA THR A 38 -0.20 26.14 15.47
C THR A 38 -1.26 25.14 15.96
N LEU A 39 -1.05 23.84 15.74
CA LEU A 39 -1.97 22.80 16.22
C LEU A 39 -1.99 22.76 17.75
N HIS A 40 -0.82 22.76 18.38
CA HIS A 40 -0.67 22.62 19.82
C HIS A 40 -1.34 23.76 20.61
N GLU A 41 -1.22 25.00 20.12
CA GLU A 41 -1.88 26.18 20.70
C GLU A 41 -3.41 26.08 20.67
N ASN A 42 -3.96 25.34 19.71
CA ASN A 42 -5.40 25.24 19.50
C ASN A 42 -6.02 23.94 20.05
N TYR A 43 -5.23 23.02 20.62
CA TYR A 43 -5.75 21.74 21.13
C TYR A 43 -6.88 21.91 22.16
N CYS A 44 -6.75 22.90 23.04
CA CYS A 44 -7.77 23.21 24.06
C CYS A 44 -9.12 23.63 23.46
N GLY A 45 -9.11 24.23 22.27
CA GLY A 45 -10.31 24.70 21.58
C GLY A 45 -10.94 23.67 20.65
N TRP A 46 -10.16 22.70 20.14
CA TRP A 46 -10.62 21.74 19.14
C TRP A 46 -10.95 20.35 19.70
N PHE A 47 -10.38 19.97 20.85
CA PHE A 47 -10.48 18.62 21.38
C PHE A 47 -10.97 18.62 22.83
N SER A 48 -11.73 17.59 23.20
CA SER A 48 -12.09 17.34 24.62
C SER A 48 -10.85 17.06 25.47
N ILE A 49 -10.96 17.25 26.79
CA ILE A 49 -9.85 17.00 27.73
C ILE A 49 -9.33 15.56 27.62
N GLU A 50 -10.23 14.59 27.44
CA GLU A 50 -9.87 13.17 27.26
C GLU A 50 -9.05 12.95 25.98
N GLN A 51 -9.44 13.60 24.88
CA GLN A 51 -8.72 13.50 23.60
C GLN A 51 -7.36 14.19 23.66
N GLN A 52 -7.24 15.33 24.36
CA GLN A 52 -5.98 16.06 24.50
C GLN A 52 -4.86 15.20 25.12
N ALA A 53 -5.20 14.29 26.03
CA ALA A 53 -4.24 13.36 26.63
C ALA A 53 -3.59 12.39 25.60
N THR A 54 -4.20 12.22 24.44
CA THR A 54 -3.73 11.32 23.37
C THR A 54 -2.94 12.04 22.27
N LEU A 55 -2.97 13.38 22.25
CA LEU A 55 -2.31 14.21 21.25
C LEU A 55 -0.78 14.28 21.49
N PRO A 56 0.02 14.51 20.44
CA PRO A 56 1.47 14.62 20.58
C PRO A 56 1.82 15.86 21.41
N ASN A 57 2.57 15.64 22.49
CA ASN A 57 3.02 16.70 23.41
C ASN A 57 4.43 17.21 23.11
N SER A 58 5.03 16.81 21.99
CA SER A 58 6.31 17.32 21.51
C SER A 58 6.38 17.26 20.00
N PHE A 59 7.15 18.17 19.41
CA PHE A 59 7.37 18.21 17.96
C PHE A 59 7.92 16.88 17.43
N ARG A 60 8.84 16.23 18.15
CA ARG A 60 9.37 14.90 17.78
C ARG A 60 8.24 13.87 17.64
N LYS A 61 7.33 13.78 18.63
CA LYS A 61 6.21 12.82 18.59
C LYS A 61 5.24 13.14 17.45
N TYR A 62 4.95 14.41 17.25
CA TYR A 62 4.13 14.88 16.13
C TYR A 62 4.74 14.47 14.79
N ARG A 63 6.03 14.76 14.59
CA ARG A 63 6.77 14.41 13.37
C ARG A 63 6.73 12.91 13.11
N THR A 64 6.94 12.09 14.14
CA THR A 64 6.82 10.63 14.03
C THR A 64 5.42 10.19 13.62
N GLN A 65 4.35 10.78 14.19
CA GLN A 65 2.98 10.48 13.79
C GLN A 65 2.71 10.86 12.32
N VAL A 66 3.18 12.02 11.87
CA VAL A 66 3.07 12.44 10.46
C VAL A 66 3.81 11.47 9.56
N SER A 67 5.04 11.09 9.90
CA SER A 67 5.82 10.09 9.14
C SER A 67 5.13 8.73 9.10
N HIS A 68 4.52 8.28 10.20
CA HIS A 68 3.73 7.05 10.22
C HIS A 68 2.51 7.13 9.29
N GLY A 69 1.77 8.25 9.32
CA GLY A 69 0.62 8.46 8.44
C GLY A 69 1.01 8.45 6.96
N ALA A 70 2.04 9.21 6.60
CA ALA A 70 2.55 9.26 5.23
C ALA A 70 3.05 7.89 4.74
N PHE A 71 3.80 7.18 5.59
CA PHE A 71 4.26 5.83 5.29
C PHE A 71 3.10 4.85 5.05
N LEU A 72 2.09 4.84 5.93
CA LEU A 72 0.94 3.95 5.79
C LEU A 72 0.15 4.23 4.51
N LEU A 73 0.00 5.51 4.15
CA LEU A 73 -0.68 5.91 2.92
C LEU A 73 0.12 5.51 1.68
N GLY A 74 1.41 5.82 1.63
CA GLY A 74 2.28 5.42 0.51
C GLY A 74 2.38 3.91 0.35
N TYR A 75 2.48 3.17 1.45
CA TYR A 75 2.41 1.71 1.44
C TYR A 75 1.09 1.21 0.82
N SER A 76 -0.04 1.83 1.18
CA SER A 76 -1.35 1.46 0.64
C SER A 76 -1.45 1.73 -0.86
N TYR A 77 -0.85 2.82 -1.36
CA TYR A 77 -0.76 3.09 -2.81
C TYR A 77 0.09 2.04 -3.53
N ALA A 78 1.25 1.67 -2.98
CA ALA A 78 2.11 0.65 -3.58
C ALA A 78 1.41 -0.73 -3.64
N GLU A 79 0.71 -1.11 -2.58
CA GLU A 79 -0.06 -2.35 -2.55
C GLU A 79 -1.22 -2.35 -3.57
N ALA A 80 -1.94 -1.22 -3.68
CA ALA A 80 -3.00 -1.05 -4.66
C ALA A 80 -2.44 -1.15 -6.09
N PHE A 81 -1.35 -0.44 -6.39
CA PHE A 81 -0.67 -0.49 -7.68
C PHE A 81 -0.27 -1.91 -8.08
N ILE A 82 0.32 -2.69 -7.18
CA ILE A 82 0.69 -4.09 -7.45
C ILE A 82 -0.55 -4.94 -7.76
N THR A 83 -1.64 -4.71 -7.03
CA THR A 83 -2.90 -5.43 -7.23
C THR A 83 -3.49 -5.10 -8.61
N ASP A 84 -3.51 -3.81 -8.96
CA ASP A 84 -3.99 -3.32 -10.25
C ASP A 84 -3.10 -3.78 -11.41
N LEU A 85 -1.79 -3.90 -11.19
CA LEU A 85 -0.86 -4.42 -12.17
C LEU A 85 -1.16 -5.89 -12.49
N ILE A 86 -1.32 -6.73 -11.47
CA ILE A 86 -1.69 -8.15 -11.65
C ILE A 86 -3.04 -8.25 -12.36
N TRP A 87 -4.02 -7.43 -11.95
CA TRP A 87 -5.33 -7.36 -12.58
C TRP A 87 -5.20 -7.03 -14.08
N THR A 88 -4.46 -5.98 -14.41
CA THR A 88 -4.26 -5.48 -15.78
C THR A 88 -3.56 -6.53 -16.64
N ILE A 89 -2.54 -7.20 -16.10
CA ILE A 89 -1.84 -8.28 -16.80
C ILE A 89 -2.83 -9.38 -17.18
N TYR A 90 -3.68 -9.85 -16.26
CA TYR A 90 -4.65 -10.90 -16.58
C TYR A 90 -5.75 -10.43 -17.53
N HIS A 91 -6.18 -9.18 -17.40
CA HIS A 91 -7.16 -8.60 -18.33
C HIS A 91 -6.62 -8.57 -19.77
N CYS A 92 -5.36 -8.19 -19.95
CA CYS A 92 -4.68 -8.16 -21.25
C CYS A 92 -4.23 -9.55 -21.74
N ARG A 93 -3.86 -10.46 -20.83
CA ARG A 93 -3.32 -11.79 -21.09
C ARG A 93 -4.11 -12.87 -20.35
N ARG A 94 -5.36 -13.05 -20.81
CA ARG A 94 -6.34 -13.99 -20.22
C ARG A 94 -5.86 -15.44 -20.25
N ASP A 95 -4.97 -15.77 -21.18
CA ASP A 95 -4.30 -17.07 -21.30
C ASP A 95 -3.44 -17.42 -20.08
N LEU A 96 -3.03 -16.43 -19.28
CA LEU A 96 -2.23 -16.64 -18.08
C LEU A 96 -3.08 -16.93 -16.83
N LEU A 97 -4.41 -16.79 -16.91
CA LEU A 97 -5.29 -17.03 -15.77
C LEU A 97 -5.13 -18.45 -15.22
N PRO A 98 -5.03 -18.62 -13.89
CA PRO A 98 -4.86 -19.95 -13.30
C PRO A 98 -6.07 -20.85 -13.60
N PRO A 99 -5.86 -22.09 -14.11
CA PRO A 99 -6.95 -22.98 -14.47
C PRO A 99 -7.70 -23.55 -13.26
N ASP A 100 -7.09 -23.49 -12.08
CA ASP A 100 -7.62 -24.00 -10.81
C ASP A 100 -8.71 -23.11 -10.18
N LYS A 101 -8.98 -21.93 -10.76
CA LYS A 101 -10.00 -21.00 -10.27
C LYS A 101 -11.31 -21.15 -11.05
N ALA A 102 -11.92 -22.33 -10.92
CA ALA A 102 -13.21 -22.64 -11.53
C ALA A 102 -14.33 -21.83 -10.86
N LEU A 103 -15.05 -21.03 -11.67
CA LEU A 103 -16.34 -20.47 -11.27
C LEU A 103 -17.36 -21.61 -11.15
N LYS A 104 -18.32 -21.47 -10.23
CA LYS A 104 -19.45 -22.39 -10.19
C LYS A 104 -20.30 -22.16 -11.43
N PHE A 105 -20.85 -23.22 -12.01
CA PHE A 105 -21.71 -23.12 -13.19
C PHE A 105 -22.89 -22.15 -12.98
N SER A 106 -23.44 -22.09 -11.77
CA SER A 106 -24.50 -21.14 -11.41
C SER A 106 -24.05 -19.67 -11.41
N GLU A 107 -22.78 -19.38 -11.14
CA GLU A 107 -22.21 -18.02 -11.17
C GLU A 107 -22.03 -17.54 -12.61
N VAL A 108 -21.81 -18.45 -13.56
CA VAL A 108 -21.61 -18.10 -14.98
C VAL A 108 -22.89 -17.48 -15.57
N PHE A 109 -24.06 -18.06 -15.27
CA PHE A 109 -25.33 -17.55 -15.79
C PHE A 109 -25.71 -16.17 -15.23
N SER A 110 -25.31 -15.85 -14.00
CA SER A 110 -25.65 -14.57 -13.38
C SER A 110 -24.79 -13.41 -13.88
N LEU A 111 -23.63 -13.68 -14.49
CA LEU A 111 -22.70 -12.66 -14.97
C LEU A 111 -23.11 -12.07 -16.33
N GLY A 112 -23.86 -12.80 -17.15
CA GLY A 112 -24.54 -12.27 -18.34
C GLY A 112 -23.67 -12.08 -19.60
N ASP A 113 -22.36 -11.90 -19.44
CA ASP A 113 -21.41 -11.84 -20.57
C ASP A 113 -20.03 -12.42 -20.23
N TYR A 114 -19.24 -12.68 -21.28
CA TYR A 114 -17.91 -13.25 -21.18
C TYR A 114 -16.91 -12.34 -20.44
N GLU A 115 -17.02 -11.02 -20.64
CA GLU A 115 -16.10 -10.06 -20.00
C GLU A 115 -16.26 -10.08 -18.48
N ARG A 116 -17.50 -10.10 -17.99
CA ARG A 116 -17.82 -10.21 -16.55
C ARG A 116 -17.38 -11.54 -15.96
N ILE A 117 -17.45 -12.63 -16.73
CA ILE A 117 -16.90 -13.92 -16.33
C ILE A 117 -15.39 -13.80 -16.10
N ILE A 118 -14.66 -13.22 -17.06
CA ILE A 118 -13.21 -13.02 -16.95
C ILE A 118 -12.86 -12.11 -15.78
N MET A 119 -13.54 -10.96 -15.64
CA MET A 119 -13.32 -10.04 -14.51
C MET A 119 -13.53 -10.76 -13.17
N LYS A 120 -14.59 -11.57 -13.05
CA LYS A 120 -14.85 -12.33 -11.83
C LYS A 120 -13.76 -13.37 -11.54
N MET A 121 -13.22 -14.03 -12.56
CA MET A 121 -12.09 -14.96 -12.41
C MET A 121 -10.82 -14.25 -11.93
N ILE A 122 -10.54 -13.06 -12.48
CA ILE A 122 -9.41 -12.23 -12.04
C ILE A 122 -9.61 -11.84 -10.57
N ASP A 123 -10.79 -11.33 -10.21
CA ASP A 123 -11.09 -10.90 -8.84
C ASP A 123 -10.97 -12.05 -7.83
N ASN A 124 -11.47 -13.24 -8.18
CA ASN A 124 -11.31 -14.43 -7.34
C ASN A 124 -9.83 -14.82 -7.18
N THR A 125 -9.03 -14.70 -8.24
CA THR A 125 -7.59 -14.97 -8.20
C THR A 125 -6.87 -13.98 -7.28
N LEU A 126 -7.24 -12.70 -7.34
CA LEU A 126 -6.68 -11.65 -6.47
C LEU A 126 -7.13 -11.78 -5.01
N GLY A 127 -8.37 -12.23 -4.77
CA GLY A 127 -8.91 -12.43 -3.42
C GLY A 127 -8.08 -13.38 -2.55
N ASP A 128 -7.42 -14.37 -3.15
CA ASP A 128 -6.54 -15.32 -2.45
C ASP A 128 -5.17 -14.71 -2.07
N MET A 129 -4.78 -13.63 -2.76
CA MET A 129 -3.54 -12.87 -2.55
C MET A 129 -3.75 -11.74 -1.54
N ASN A 130 -4.13 -12.11 -0.32
CA ASN A 130 -4.44 -11.17 0.75
C ASN A 130 -3.22 -10.51 1.44
N SER A 131 -2.00 -10.81 1.00
CA SER A 131 -0.79 -10.18 1.55
C SER A 131 0.16 -9.77 0.43
N LEU A 132 0.98 -8.75 0.72
CA LEU A 132 1.97 -8.26 -0.25
C LEU A 132 3.01 -9.34 -0.59
N GLU A 133 3.38 -10.21 0.38
CA GLU A 133 4.23 -11.37 0.14
C GLU A 133 3.66 -12.26 -0.96
N LYS A 134 2.37 -12.61 -0.87
CA LYS A 134 1.72 -13.46 -1.87
C LYS A 134 1.69 -12.78 -3.23
N LYS A 135 1.41 -11.47 -3.27
CA LYS A 135 1.38 -10.69 -4.52
C LYS A 135 2.77 -10.65 -5.20
N ILE A 136 3.83 -10.37 -4.43
CA ILE A 136 5.21 -10.37 -4.93
C ILE A 136 5.61 -11.77 -5.41
N HIS A 137 5.36 -12.79 -4.59
CA HIS A 137 5.65 -14.17 -4.96
C HIS A 137 4.93 -14.58 -6.25
N HIS A 138 3.67 -14.17 -6.40
CA HIS A 138 2.88 -14.44 -7.60
C HIS A 138 3.43 -13.73 -8.84
N LEU A 139 3.81 -12.45 -8.72
CA LEU A 139 4.50 -11.72 -9.79
C LEU A 139 5.77 -12.45 -10.24
N GLU A 140 6.62 -12.86 -9.31
CA GLU A 140 7.92 -13.46 -9.63
C GLU A 140 7.81 -14.88 -10.18
N THR A 141 6.95 -15.72 -9.59
CA THR A 141 6.88 -17.15 -9.92
C THR A 141 5.89 -17.48 -11.02
N ARG A 142 4.73 -16.81 -11.06
CA ARG A 142 3.65 -17.11 -12.02
C ARG A 142 3.71 -16.22 -13.24
N LEU A 143 4.00 -14.93 -13.04
CA LEU A 143 4.06 -13.95 -14.12
C LEU A 143 5.49 -13.73 -14.65
N GLY A 144 6.51 -14.30 -13.98
CA GLY A 144 7.90 -14.18 -14.38
C GLY A 144 8.46 -12.74 -14.25
N LEU A 145 7.77 -11.89 -13.49
CA LEU A 145 8.13 -10.49 -13.30
C LEU A 145 8.98 -10.36 -12.05
N LYS A 146 10.28 -10.10 -12.23
CA LYS A 146 11.18 -9.79 -11.12
C LYS A 146 10.78 -8.46 -10.51
N VAL A 147 10.52 -8.44 -9.20
CA VAL A 147 10.20 -7.22 -8.47
C VAL A 147 11.50 -6.61 -7.96
N PRO A 148 11.94 -5.45 -8.48
CA PRO A 148 13.11 -4.76 -7.93
C PRO A 148 12.87 -4.46 -6.46
N GLN A 149 13.88 -4.67 -5.62
CA GLN A 149 13.81 -4.34 -4.19
C GLN A 149 12.66 -5.03 -3.42
N ALA A 150 12.21 -6.22 -3.86
CA ALA A 150 11.17 -7.01 -3.17
C ALA A 150 11.38 -7.08 -1.65
N LYS A 151 12.63 -7.23 -1.22
CA LYS A 151 13.04 -7.22 0.18
C LYS A 151 12.62 -5.96 0.96
N MET A 152 12.76 -4.77 0.37
CA MET A 152 12.36 -3.51 0.99
C MET A 152 10.84 -3.40 1.11
N LEU A 153 10.10 -3.85 0.09
CA LEU A 153 8.63 -3.90 0.14
C LEU A 153 8.11 -4.85 1.24
N LEU A 154 8.76 -5.99 1.43
CA LEU A 154 8.44 -6.93 2.51
C LEU A 154 8.77 -6.37 3.90
N GLU A 155 9.87 -5.63 4.01
CA GLU A 155 10.20 -4.90 5.23
C GLU A 155 9.16 -3.80 5.51
N ALA A 156 8.73 -3.07 4.49
CA ALA A 156 7.66 -2.08 4.61
C ALA A 156 6.32 -2.72 5.03
N HIS A 157 5.97 -3.90 4.50
CA HIS A 157 4.78 -4.65 4.95
C HIS A 157 4.85 -4.98 6.44
N SER A 158 6.02 -5.43 6.89
CA SER A 158 6.25 -5.76 8.30
C SER A 158 6.12 -4.52 9.18
N ALA A 159 6.67 -3.39 8.75
CA ALA A 159 6.56 -2.12 9.46
C ALA A 159 5.09 -1.66 9.54
N ARG A 160 4.37 -1.71 8.43
CA ARG A 160 2.94 -1.39 8.36
C ARG A 160 2.14 -2.23 9.34
N ASN A 161 2.36 -3.54 9.39
CA ASN A 161 1.63 -4.42 10.30
C ASN A 161 1.88 -4.09 11.77
N ALA A 162 3.12 -3.77 12.13
CA ALA A 162 3.45 -3.35 13.48
C ALA A 162 2.79 -2.00 13.84
N LEU A 163 2.80 -1.03 12.92
CA LEU A 163 2.15 0.26 13.10
C LEU A 163 0.63 0.14 13.28
N VAL A 164 -0.03 -0.66 12.44
CA VAL A 164 -1.50 -0.78 12.45
C VAL A 164 -2.00 -1.66 13.61
N HIS A 165 -1.36 -2.79 13.87
CA HIS A 165 -1.92 -3.83 14.76
C HIS A 165 -1.27 -3.91 16.13
N ASN A 166 -0.07 -3.34 16.32
CA ASN A 166 0.72 -3.54 17.54
C ASN A 166 1.18 -2.23 18.19
N SER A 167 0.46 -1.12 17.96
CA SER A 167 0.86 0.20 18.47
C SER A 167 2.30 0.58 18.08
N GLY A 168 2.75 0.16 16.90
CA GLY A 168 4.11 0.37 16.41
C GLY A 168 5.15 -0.61 16.93
N ARG A 169 4.77 -1.65 17.69
CA ARG A 169 5.73 -2.63 18.24
C ARG A 169 5.90 -3.86 17.33
N VAL A 170 7.14 -4.26 17.10
CA VAL A 170 7.44 -5.49 16.34
C VAL A 170 7.13 -6.72 17.20
N ASN A 171 6.17 -7.56 16.79
CA ASN A 171 5.72 -8.72 17.56
C ASN A 171 5.92 -10.08 16.88
N ARG A 172 6.49 -10.09 15.67
CA ARG A 172 6.88 -11.32 14.96
C ARG A 172 8.35 -11.21 14.57
N PRO A 173 9.09 -12.33 14.55
CA PRO A 173 10.41 -12.35 13.95
C PRO A 173 10.24 -11.89 12.51
N GLN A 174 10.76 -10.70 12.22
CA GLN A 174 10.84 -10.22 10.86
C GLN A 174 11.85 -11.09 10.11
N THR A 175 11.80 -11.05 8.78
CA THR A 175 12.80 -11.71 7.92
C THR A 175 14.21 -11.44 8.47
N SER A 176 15.17 -12.34 8.23
CA SER A 176 16.57 -12.27 8.72
C SER A 176 17.32 -10.98 8.34
N THR A 177 16.64 -10.06 7.70
CA THR A 177 17.17 -8.87 7.07
C THR A 177 16.48 -7.58 7.47
N SER A 178 15.47 -7.61 8.35
CA SER A 178 14.86 -6.36 8.79
C SER A 178 15.77 -5.62 9.76
N ARG A 179 15.80 -4.29 9.65
CA ARG A 179 16.52 -3.42 10.58
C ARG A 179 15.87 -3.34 11.97
N TRP A 180 14.61 -3.77 12.12
CA TRP A 180 13.91 -3.75 13.41
C TRP A 180 13.89 -5.14 14.04
N GLN A 181 14.22 -5.18 15.34
CA GLN A 181 14.22 -6.41 16.12
C GLN A 181 12.89 -6.60 16.86
N LEU A 182 12.62 -7.85 17.26
CA LEU A 182 11.45 -8.19 18.07
C LEU A 182 11.38 -7.29 19.32
N GLY A 183 10.21 -6.72 19.57
CA GLY A 183 9.95 -5.85 20.71
C GLY A 183 10.34 -4.38 20.51
N ASN A 184 11.02 -4.02 19.42
CA ASN A 184 11.31 -2.62 19.08
C ASN A 184 10.02 -1.85 18.76
N ILE A 185 10.02 -0.56 19.10
CA ILE A 185 9.04 0.40 18.60
C ILE A 185 9.58 0.95 17.29
N ILE A 186 8.73 0.95 16.26
CA ILE A 186 9.05 1.57 14.98
C ILE A 186 8.97 3.07 15.16
N GLU A 187 10.12 3.72 15.01
CA GLU A 187 10.24 5.17 14.88
C GLU A 187 10.65 5.46 13.43
N LEU A 188 9.70 5.86 12.58
CA LEU A 188 10.04 6.34 11.24
C LEU A 188 10.42 7.82 11.29
N THR A 189 11.54 8.16 10.66
CA THR A 189 11.87 9.54 10.30
C THR A 189 11.36 9.88 8.90
N VAL A 190 11.37 11.17 8.55
CA VAL A 190 11.05 11.63 7.19
C VAL A 190 11.95 10.94 6.15
N ASP A 191 13.26 10.80 6.45
CA ASP A 191 14.19 10.08 5.57
C ASP A 191 13.82 8.61 5.38
N ASN A 192 13.20 7.98 6.38
CA ASN A 192 12.72 6.61 6.22
C ASN A 192 11.53 6.50 5.27
N VAL A 193 10.74 7.56 5.12
CA VAL A 193 9.64 7.59 4.14
C VAL A 193 10.16 7.84 2.72
N HIS A 194 11.24 8.61 2.56
CA HIS A 194 11.83 8.90 1.26
C HIS A 194 12.75 7.79 0.72
N CYS A 195 13.38 7.00 1.61
CA CYS A 195 14.38 5.99 1.24
C CYS A 195 13.84 4.55 1.19
N LEU A 196 12.54 4.34 1.49
CA LEU A 196 11.83 3.06 1.36
C LEU A 196 11.06 3.02 0.05
#